data_AF-A0A7C1DY58-F1
#
_entry.id   AF-A0A7C1DY58-F1
#
_cell.length_a   1.000
_cell.length_b   1.000
_cell.length_c   1.000
_cell.angle_alpha   90.00
_cell.angle_beta   90.00
_cell.angle_gamma   90.00
#
_symmetry.space_group_name_H-M   'P 1'
#
loop_
_entity.id
_entity.type
_entity.pdbx_description
1 polymer ?
#
loop_
_entity_poly.entity_id
_entity_poly.type
_entity_poly.pdbx_seq_one_letter_code
_entity_poly.pdbx_strand_id
1 'polypeptide(L)' 'MGADFRDALRNYYGGLIGIAVYLVVTAGVSFAAFMAAFGNPTPAAEALLDLAAIYFTVARPLWMIPIAYFLGGLFIRKK' A
#
# COMPACT_ATOMS: atom_id res chain seq x y z
N MET A 1 -14.53 30.31 -2.52
CA MET A 1 -14.35 28.85 -2.69
C MET A 1 -15.32 28.16 -1.74
N GLY A 2 -16.35 27.52 -2.29
CA GLY A 2 -17.41 26.86 -1.50
C GLY A 2 -16.89 25.65 -0.74
N ALA A 3 -17.61 25.25 0.31
CA ALA A 3 -17.27 24.13 1.19
C ALA A 3 -16.93 22.83 0.40
N ASP A 4 -17.65 22.56 -0.69
CA ASP A 4 -17.42 21.40 -1.57
C ASP A 4 -16.00 21.30 -2.14
N PHE A 5 -15.34 22.43 -2.44
CA PHE A 5 -13.99 22.41 -3.00
C PHE A 5 -12.94 22.01 -1.96
N ARG A 6 -13.13 22.41 -0.68
CA ARG A 6 -12.25 21.99 0.41
C ARG A 6 -12.41 20.51 0.73
N ASP A 7 -13.64 20.01 0.69
CA ASP A 7 -13.91 18.59 0.96
C ASP A 7 -13.38 17.70 -0.18
N ALA A 8 -13.53 18.11 -1.43
CA ALA A 8 -12.94 17.43 -2.58
C ALA A 8 -11.40 17.39 -2.49
N LEU A 9 -10.75 18.50 -2.15
CA LEU A 9 -9.30 18.55 -1.95
C LEU A 9 -8.86 17.63 -0.79
N ARG A 10 -9.56 17.66 0.34
CA ARG A 10 -9.25 16.81 1.50
C ARG A 10 -9.40 15.31 1.16
N ASN A 11 -10.39 14.94 0.35
CA ASN A 11 -10.57 13.56 -0.13
C ASN A 11 -9.46 13.13 -1.10
N TYR A 12 -9.05 14.03 -1.99
CA TYR A 12 -7.91 13.82 -2.89
C TYR A 12 -6.59 13.62 -2.12
N TYR A 13 -6.31 14.46 -1.12
CA TYR A 13 -5.14 14.29 -0.25
C TYR A 13 -5.21 12.99 0.57
N GLY A 14 -6.39 12.59 1.05
CA GLY A 14 -6.60 11.31 1.72
C GLY A 14 -6.26 10.11 0.83
N GLY A 15 -6.73 10.13 -0.42
CA GLY A 15 -6.40 9.11 -1.42
C GLY A 15 -4.91 9.07 -1.74
N LEU A 16 -4.27 10.23 -1.91
CA LEU A 16 -2.83 10.35 -2.14
C LEU A 16 -1.99 9.80 -0.98
N ILE A 17 -2.39 10.06 0.27
CA ILE A 17 -1.70 9.52 1.45
C ILE A 17 -1.83 8.00 1.47
N GLY A 18 -3.01 7.46 1.18
CA GLY A 18 -3.21 6.00 1.07
C GLY A 18 -2.32 5.36 0.00
N ILE A 19 -2.21 6.00 -1.17
CA ILE A 19 -1.29 5.59 -2.24
C ILE A 19 0.17 5.66 -1.78
N ALA A 20 0.57 6.76 -1.13
CA ALA A 20 1.94 6.92 -0.64
C ALA A 20 2.33 5.84 0.38
N VAL A 21 1.46 5.56 1.35
CA VAL A 21 1.66 4.48 2.34
C VAL A 21 1.78 3.13 1.64
N TYR A 22 0.89 2.85 0.68
CA TYR A 22 0.96 1.62 -0.11
C TYR A 22 2.30 1.47 -0.84
N LEU A 23 2.76 2.52 -1.53
CA LEU A 23 4.02 2.50 -2.25
C LEU A 23 5.21 2.28 -1.32
N VAL A 24 5.24 2.90 -0.14
CA VAL A 24 6.31 2.71 0.84
C VAL A 24 6.35 1.28 1.37
N VAL A 25 5.20 0.71 1.74
CA VAL A 25 5.13 -0.69 2.20
C VAL A 25 5.54 -1.64 1.08
N THR A 26 5.03 -1.42 -0.14
CA THR A 26 5.36 -2.25 -1.31
C THR A 26 6.85 -2.20 -1.61
N ALA A 27 7.47 -1.02 -1.58
CA ALA A 27 8.90 -0.85 -1.79
C ALA A 27 9.71 -1.59 -0.72
N GLY A 28 9.31 -1.50 0.56
CA GLY A 28 9.96 -2.21 1.66
C GLY A 28 9.91 -3.73 1.50
N VAL A 29 8.73 -4.29 1.20
CA VAL A 29 8.55 -5.73 0.97
C VAL A 29 9.34 -6.19 -0.26
N SER A 30 9.29 -5.42 -1.36
CA SER A 30 10.04 -5.72 -2.58
C SER A 30 11.55 -5.73 -2.32
N PHE A 31 12.06 -4.77 -1.56
CA PHE A 31 13.48 -4.69 -1.22
C PHE A 31 13.91 -5.85 -0.32
N ALA A 32 13.11 -6.21 0.69
CA ALA A 32 13.40 -7.36 1.55
C ALA A 32 13.39 -8.68 0.76
N ALA A 33 12.40 -8.86 -0.12
CA ALA A 33 12.33 -10.03 -1.00
C ALA A 33 13.50 -10.09 -1.99
N PHE A 34 13.90 -8.94 -2.56
CA PHE A 34 15.08 -8.83 -3.41
C PHE A 34 16.34 -9.24 -2.64
N MET A 35 16.59 -8.66 -1.47
CA MET A 35 17.75 -9.01 -0.63
C MET A 35 17.75 -10.49 -0.22
N ALA A 36 16.58 -11.06 0.08
CA ALA A 36 16.43 -12.49 0.40
C ALA A 36 16.71 -13.38 -0.83
N ALA A 37 16.28 -12.99 -2.03
CA ALA A 37 16.53 -13.72 -3.27
C ALA A 37 18.01 -13.72 -3.68
N PHE A 38 18.75 -12.64 -3.40
CA PHE A 38 20.20 -12.54 -3.66
C PHE A 38 21.07 -13.06 -2.50
N GLY A 39 20.48 -13.33 -1.33
CA GLY A 39 21.16 -13.89 -0.18
C GLY A 39 21.42 -15.40 -0.31
N ASN A 40 22.35 -15.92 0.49
CA ASN A 40 22.59 -17.37 0.61
C ASN A 40 21.27 -18.10 0.94
N PRO A 41 20.92 -19.23 0.28
CA PRO A 41 19.71 -19.99 0.58
C PRO A 41 19.71 -20.45 2.04
N THR A 42 18.93 -19.74 2.85
CA THR A 42 18.70 -20.04 4.25
C THR A 42 17.20 -20.23 4.45
N PRO A 43 16.76 -21.07 5.41
CA PRO A 43 15.33 -21.26 5.69
C PRO A 43 14.60 -19.95 6.02
N ALA A 44 15.31 -18.97 6.58
CA ALA A 44 14.76 -17.65 6.86
C ALA A 44 14.49 -16.83 5.59
N ALA A 45 15.35 -16.95 4.56
CA ALA A 45 15.16 -16.27 3.28
C ALA A 45 13.98 -16.87 2.51
N GLU A 46 13.81 -18.19 2.53
CA GLU A 46 12.65 -18.86 1.93
C GLU A 46 11.34 -18.43 2.58
N ALA A 47 11.28 -18.38 3.92
CA ALA A 47 10.10 -17.89 4.64
C ALA A 47 9.77 -16.42 4.31
N LEU A 48 10.78 -15.58 4.11
CA LEU A 48 10.62 -14.19 3.70
C LEU A 48 10.05 -14.08 2.27
N LEU A 49 10.52 -14.93 1.36
CA LEU A 49 10.02 -14.99 -0.01
C LEU A 49 8.57 -15.48 -0.07
N ASP A 50 8.19 -16.48 0.73
CA ASP A 50 6.81 -16.95 0.84
C ASP A 50 5.87 -15.86 1.39
N LEU A 51 6.31 -15.14 2.43
CA LEU A 51 5.57 -14.00 2.97
C LEU A 51 5.41 -12.90 1.93
N ALA A 52 6.46 -12.60 1.16
CA ALA A 52 6.39 -11.63 0.07
C ALA A 52 5.44 -12.10 -1.03
N ALA A 53 5.43 -13.39 -1.39
CA ALA A 53 4.51 -13.95 -2.38
C ALA A 53 3.05 -13.82 -1.94
N ILE A 54 2.74 -14.09 -0.67
CA ILE A 54 1.40 -13.86 -0.09
C ILE A 54 1.06 -12.37 -0.16
N TYR A 55 1.99 -11.50 0.23
CA TYR A 55 1.80 -10.06 0.15
C TYR A 55 1.46 -9.64 -1.29
N PHE A 56 2.23 -10.03 -2.31
CA PHE A 56 1.95 -9.63 -3.69
C PHE A 56 0.68 -10.25 -4.27
N THR A 57 0.27 -11.43 -3.78
CA THR A 57 -1.00 -12.06 -4.18
C THR A 57 -2.20 -11.27 -3.67
N VAL A 58 -2.15 -10.81 -2.41
CA VAL A 58 -3.19 -10.00 -1.80
C VAL A 58 -3.13 -8.55 -2.28
N ALA A 59 -1.93 -7.98 -2.30
CA ALA A 59 -1.63 -6.59 -2.63
C ALA A 59 -1.54 -6.33 -4.13
N ARG A 60 -2.11 -7.21 -4.98
CA ARG A 60 -2.17 -7.05 -6.44
C ARG A 60 -2.37 -5.56 -6.76
N PRO A 61 -1.41 -4.90 -7.43
CA PRO A 61 -1.28 -3.44 -7.40
C PRO A 61 -2.52 -2.66 -7.86
N LEU A 62 -3.43 -3.31 -8.56
CA LEU A 62 -4.70 -2.76 -9.03
C LEU A 62 -5.83 -2.74 -7.99
N TRP A 63 -5.80 -3.58 -6.94
CA TRP A 63 -6.87 -3.64 -5.92
C TRP A 63 -6.65 -2.64 -4.79
N MET A 64 -5.39 -2.36 -4.43
CA MET A 64 -5.09 -1.47 -3.32
C MET A 64 -5.30 0.01 -3.61
N ILE A 65 -5.24 0.45 -4.88
CA ILE A 65 -5.54 1.85 -5.24
C ILE A 65 -7.04 2.18 -5.03
N PRO A 66 -8.00 1.38 -5.54
CA PRO A 66 -9.41 1.53 -5.20
C PRO A 66 -9.71 1.41 -3.71
N ILE A 67 -9.06 0.46 -3.01
CA ILE A 67 -9.25 0.28 -1.56
C ILE A 67 -8.71 1.48 -0.78
N ALA A 68 -7.55 2.03 -1.14
CA ALA A 68 -7.00 3.24 -0.52
C ALA A 68 -7.93 4.46 -0.74
N TYR A 69 -8.52 4.60 -1.93
CA TYR A 69 -9.53 5.61 -2.20
C TYR A 69 -10.81 5.39 -1.38
N PHE A 70 -11.29 4.15 -1.30
CA PHE A 70 -12.48 3.79 -0.54
C PHE A 70 -12.30 4.01 0.96
N LEU A 71 -11.16 3.60 1.51
CA LEU A 71 -10.79 3.85 2.90
C LEU A 71 -10.62 5.35 3.17
N GLY A 72 -9.94 6.09 2.30
CA GLY A 72 -9.84 7.55 2.39
C GLY A 72 -11.21 8.22 2.46
N GLY A 73 -12.17 7.81 1.61
CA GLY A 73 -13.54 8.29 1.63
C GLY A 73 -14.33 7.92 2.90
N LEU A 74 -14.17 6.69 3.40
CA LEU A 74 -14.82 6.23 4.63
C LEU A 74 -14.31 6.96 5.88
N PHE A 75 -13.01 7.21 5.98
CA PHE A 75 -12.41 7.90 7.13
C PHE A 75 -12.71 9.40 7.16
N ILE A 76 -13.02 10.03 6.02
CA ILE A 76 -13.42 11.45 5.96
C ILE A 76 -14.87 11.66 6.40
N ARG A 77 -15.77 10.69 6.17
CA ARG A 77 -17.19 10.80 6.57
C ARG A 77 -17.42 10.79 8.09
N LYS A 78 -16.40 10.43 8.90
CA LYS A 78 -16.50 10.34 10.37
C LYS A 78 -16.11 11.62 11.14
N LYS A 79 -16.04 12.78 10.49
CA LYS A 79 -15.87 14.09 11.16
C LYS A 79 -16.97 15.05 10.78
#